data_AF-A0A8H9BY48-F1
#
_entry.id   AF-A0A8H9BY48-F1
#
_cell.length_a   1.000
_cell.length_b   1.000
_cell.length_c   1.000
_cell.angle_alpha   90.00
_cell.angle_beta   90.00
_cell.angle_gamma   90.00
#
_symmetry.space_group_name_H-M   'P 1'
#
loop_
_entity.id
_entity.type
_entity.pdbx_description
1 polymer ?
#
loop_
_entity_poly.entity_id
_entity_poly.type
_entity_poly.pdbx_seq_one_letter_code
_entity_poly.pdbx_strand_id
1 'polypeptide(L)'
;MDYFERYKKVNTSYGITLSQHVIEASRQSAARSFYSSPTLTDVKVNGEKAKSVVSIYQKDFFDRTFLFPPDSEHAKIGNYIEHRNYTYLVMRSNDNDIYPNLYGKLCNEDFKLPTEKKKIKVKGHNGAFTYKYEYEYESIPIVVDVKGYSISDNAILPLTEGRVIIYMRYESRYLNHVTLNYEFELFNDTYKITDIQLDKVVGDEGYIALSAQKAVENEYEH
;
A
#
# COMPACT_ATOMS: atom_id res chain seq x y z
N MET A 1 -2.58 -4.91 -55.90
CA MET A 1 -2.33 -5.20 -54.47
C MET A 1 -2.16 -6.69 -54.32
N ASP A 2 -0.98 -7.12 -53.91
CA ASP A 2 -0.54 -8.52 -53.88
C ASP A 2 -1.34 -9.36 -52.87
N TYR A 3 -1.71 -10.57 -53.26
CA TYR A 3 -2.50 -11.49 -52.43
C TYR A 3 -1.73 -11.88 -51.16
N PHE A 4 -0.40 -11.92 -51.26
CA PHE A 4 0.50 -12.15 -50.13
C PHE A 4 0.45 -11.02 -49.10
N GLU A 5 0.40 -9.76 -49.53
CA GLU A 5 0.26 -8.59 -48.64
C GLU A 5 -1.10 -8.58 -47.93
N ARG A 6 -2.19 -8.99 -48.61
CA ARG A 6 -3.50 -9.18 -47.96
C ARG A 6 -3.49 -10.34 -46.96
N TYR A 7 -2.88 -11.46 -47.32
CA TYR A 7 -2.79 -12.63 -46.43
C TYR A 7 -1.94 -12.31 -45.20
N LYS A 8 -0.82 -11.59 -45.37
CA LYS A 8 -0.03 -11.03 -44.29
C LYS A 8 -0.89 -10.10 -43.45
N LYS A 9 -1.58 -9.11 -44.01
CA LYS A 9 -2.43 -8.18 -43.25
C LYS A 9 -3.61 -8.85 -42.49
N VAL A 10 -4.11 -9.98 -42.99
CA VAL A 10 -5.15 -10.79 -42.32
C VAL A 10 -4.56 -11.73 -41.25
N ASN A 11 -3.35 -12.26 -41.45
CA ASN A 11 -2.64 -13.13 -40.49
C ASN A 11 -1.61 -12.40 -39.58
N THR A 12 -1.38 -11.11 -39.81
CA THR A 12 -0.45 -10.24 -39.06
C THR A 12 -1.17 -8.96 -38.66
N SER A 13 -2.40 -9.09 -38.13
CA SER A 13 -3.04 -8.00 -37.39
C SER A 13 -2.25 -7.61 -36.14
N TYR A 14 -1.24 -8.42 -35.77
CA TYR A 14 -0.43 -8.31 -34.57
C TYR A 14 1.07 -8.37 -34.91
N GLY A 15 1.70 -7.21 -35.09
CA GLY A 15 3.16 -7.08 -35.15
C GLY A 15 3.84 -7.45 -36.49
N ILE A 16 5.09 -7.00 -36.64
CA ILE A 16 5.91 -7.14 -37.87
C ILE A 16 6.74 -8.43 -37.82
N THR A 17 6.95 -8.99 -36.62
CA THR A 17 7.74 -10.22 -36.36
C THR A 17 6.91 -11.29 -35.67
N LEU A 18 7.29 -12.57 -35.85
CA LEU A 18 6.60 -13.72 -35.25
C LEU A 18 6.55 -13.63 -33.71
N SER A 19 7.63 -13.16 -33.07
CA SER A 19 7.68 -12.98 -31.62
C SER A 19 6.68 -11.94 -31.12
N GLN A 20 6.58 -10.78 -31.80
CA GLN A 20 5.58 -9.76 -31.48
C GLN A 20 4.15 -10.27 -31.65
N HIS A 21 3.90 -11.08 -32.69
CA HIS A 21 2.59 -11.69 -32.89
C HIS A 21 2.22 -12.61 -31.71
N VAL A 22 3.14 -13.45 -31.24
CA VAL A 22 2.86 -14.37 -30.12
C VAL A 22 2.57 -13.61 -28.83
N ILE A 23 3.34 -12.56 -28.54
CA ILE A 23 3.14 -11.72 -27.34
C ILE A 23 1.77 -11.04 -27.39
N GLU A 24 1.44 -10.41 -28.51
CA GLU A 24 0.17 -9.68 -28.66
C GLU A 24 -1.04 -10.62 -28.68
N ALA A 25 -0.94 -11.78 -29.33
CA ALA A 25 -1.99 -12.79 -29.28
C ALA A 25 -2.21 -13.32 -27.84
N SER A 26 -1.12 -13.48 -27.08
CA SER A 26 -1.16 -13.90 -25.68
C SER A 26 -1.79 -12.82 -24.80
N ARG A 27 -1.43 -11.54 -25.01
CA ARG A 27 -2.04 -10.38 -24.35
C ARG A 27 -3.54 -10.30 -24.60
N GLN A 28 -3.99 -10.48 -25.83
CA GLN A 28 -5.42 -10.48 -26.14
C GLN A 28 -6.17 -11.66 -25.54
N SER A 29 -5.56 -12.85 -25.57
CA SER A 29 -6.13 -14.02 -24.91
C SER A 29 -6.27 -13.77 -23.41
N ALA A 30 -5.24 -13.22 -22.78
CA ALA A 30 -5.22 -12.85 -21.36
C ALA A 30 -6.32 -11.83 -21.01
N ALA A 31 -6.45 -10.77 -21.81
CA ALA A 31 -7.49 -9.76 -21.64
C ALA A 31 -8.90 -10.36 -21.74
N ARG A 32 -9.15 -11.22 -22.74
CA ARG A 32 -10.44 -11.91 -22.88
C ARG A 32 -10.74 -12.77 -21.65
N SER A 33 -9.77 -13.58 -21.21
CA SER A 33 -9.89 -14.40 -20.00
C SER A 33 -10.19 -13.54 -18.77
N PHE A 34 -9.48 -12.42 -18.60
CA PHE A 34 -9.68 -11.48 -17.51
C PHE A 34 -11.13 -10.93 -17.47
N TYR A 35 -11.61 -10.38 -18.58
CA TYR A 35 -12.96 -9.80 -18.64
C TYR A 35 -14.08 -10.84 -18.58
N SER A 36 -13.80 -12.10 -18.93
CA SER A 36 -14.74 -13.22 -18.78
C SER A 36 -14.72 -13.84 -17.38
N SER A 37 -13.84 -13.39 -16.48
CA SER A 37 -13.68 -14.01 -15.16
C SER A 37 -14.92 -13.83 -14.30
N PRO A 38 -15.43 -14.89 -13.64
CA PRO A 38 -16.58 -14.81 -12.75
C PRO A 38 -16.31 -14.03 -11.46
N THR A 39 -15.04 -13.84 -11.11
CA THR A 39 -14.61 -13.12 -9.90
C THR A 39 -14.15 -11.69 -10.19
N LEU A 40 -14.40 -11.21 -11.41
CA LEU A 40 -14.16 -9.83 -11.81
C LEU A 40 -15.06 -8.90 -10.98
N THR A 41 -14.43 -7.91 -10.33
CA THR A 41 -15.13 -6.94 -9.50
C THR A 41 -14.54 -5.55 -9.73
N ASP A 42 -15.34 -4.54 -9.43
CA ASP A 42 -14.85 -3.18 -9.31
C ASP A 42 -14.05 -3.05 -8.00
N VAL A 43 -12.90 -2.41 -8.11
CA VAL A 43 -12.01 -2.03 -7.01
C VAL A 43 -11.69 -0.55 -7.15
N LYS A 44 -11.11 0.06 -6.11
CA LYS A 44 -10.47 1.37 -6.28
C LYS A 44 -8.98 1.24 -6.04
N VAL A 45 -8.18 1.81 -6.92
CA VAL A 45 -6.74 1.87 -6.79
C VAL A 45 -6.37 3.32 -6.51
N ASN A 46 -5.87 3.61 -5.30
CA ASN A 46 -5.58 4.97 -4.85
C ASN A 46 -6.77 5.95 -5.04
N GLY A 47 -8.01 5.47 -4.85
CA GLY A 47 -9.24 6.24 -5.04
C GLY A 47 -9.82 6.23 -6.46
N GLU A 48 -9.05 5.80 -7.46
CA GLU A 48 -9.52 5.69 -8.86
C GLU A 48 -10.22 4.36 -9.12
N LYS A 49 -11.34 4.37 -9.85
CA LYS A 49 -12.08 3.14 -10.16
C LYS A 49 -11.33 2.29 -11.17
N ALA A 50 -11.10 1.02 -10.83
CA ALA A 50 -10.51 0.03 -11.72
C ALA A 50 -11.27 -1.30 -11.62
N LYS A 51 -11.01 -2.22 -12.56
CA LYS A 51 -11.49 -3.59 -12.50
C LYS A 51 -10.36 -4.52 -12.14
N SER A 52 -10.62 -5.47 -11.24
CA SER A 52 -9.66 -6.49 -10.86
C SER A 52 -10.36 -7.83 -10.65
N VAL A 53 -9.63 -8.90 -10.96
CA VAL A 53 -10.00 -10.26 -10.58
C VAL A 53 -9.40 -10.54 -9.21
N VAL A 54 -10.24 -10.79 -8.22
CA VAL A 54 -9.83 -10.87 -6.81
C VAL A 54 -9.93 -12.31 -6.32
N SER A 55 -8.92 -12.79 -5.58
CA SER A 55 -9.00 -14.10 -4.93
C SER A 55 -10.12 -14.11 -3.88
N ILE A 56 -10.95 -15.17 -3.88
CA ILE A 56 -12.14 -15.29 -3.00
C ILE A 56 -11.89 -16.25 -1.82
N TYR A 57 -10.69 -16.82 -1.68
CA TYR A 57 -10.40 -17.76 -0.60
C TYR A 57 -10.35 -17.06 0.76
N GLN A 58 -11.04 -17.62 1.77
CA GLN A 58 -11.11 -17.02 3.12
C GLN A 58 -9.76 -16.92 3.83
N LYS A 59 -8.81 -17.82 3.50
CA LYS A 59 -7.45 -17.78 4.05
C LYS A 59 -6.66 -16.55 3.57
N ASP A 60 -7.08 -15.96 2.46
CA ASP A 60 -6.44 -14.82 1.80
C ASP A 60 -7.08 -13.48 2.22
N PHE A 61 -7.80 -13.44 3.35
CA PHE A 61 -8.44 -12.20 3.78
C PHE A 61 -7.42 -11.14 4.23
N PHE A 62 -6.38 -11.55 4.97
CA PHE A 62 -5.30 -10.65 5.39
C PHE A 62 -4.27 -10.40 4.27
N ASP A 63 -4.07 -11.40 3.42
CA ASP A 63 -3.17 -11.34 2.25
C ASP A 63 -3.99 -11.66 0.99
N ARG A 64 -4.32 -10.66 0.20
CA ARG A 64 -5.22 -10.78 -0.95
C ARG A 64 -4.48 -10.66 -2.27
N THR A 65 -4.87 -11.49 -3.25
CA THR A 65 -4.31 -11.40 -4.60
C THR A 65 -5.27 -10.65 -5.52
N PHE A 66 -4.72 -9.69 -6.26
CA PHE A 66 -5.41 -8.87 -7.25
C PHE A 66 -4.76 -9.08 -8.61
N LEU A 67 -5.50 -9.65 -9.55
CA LEU A 67 -5.09 -9.72 -10.95
C LEU A 67 -5.66 -8.50 -11.68
N PHE A 68 -4.85 -7.86 -12.49
CA PHE A 68 -5.23 -6.75 -13.36
C PHE A 68 -5.15 -7.16 -14.83
N PRO A 69 -5.79 -6.41 -15.76
CA PRO A 69 -5.60 -6.67 -17.17
C PRO A 69 -4.13 -6.44 -17.57
N PRO A 70 -3.67 -7.05 -18.68
CA PRO A 70 -2.33 -6.82 -19.21
C PRO A 70 -2.04 -5.32 -19.39
N ASP A 71 -0.79 -4.91 -19.13
CA ASP A 71 -0.31 -3.52 -19.25
C ASP A 71 -1.09 -2.48 -18.40
N SER A 72 -1.81 -2.92 -17.37
CA SER A 72 -2.53 -2.02 -16.46
C SER A 72 -1.58 -1.11 -15.69
N GLU A 73 -1.74 0.20 -15.82
CA GLU A 73 -0.98 1.20 -15.05
C GLU A 73 -1.23 1.09 -13.53
N HIS A 74 -2.33 0.45 -13.13
CA HIS A 74 -2.68 0.23 -11.73
C HIS A 74 -1.88 -0.93 -11.08
N ALA A 75 -1.19 -1.75 -11.88
CA ALA A 75 -0.45 -2.92 -11.43
C ALA A 75 0.93 -2.57 -10.84
N LYS A 76 0.95 -1.76 -9.80
CA LYS A 76 2.19 -1.24 -9.20
C LYS A 76 2.30 -1.53 -7.72
N ILE A 77 3.52 -1.79 -7.26
CA ILE A 77 3.85 -1.97 -5.84
C ILE A 77 3.64 -0.63 -5.12
N GLY A 78 3.11 -0.67 -3.89
CA GLY A 78 2.83 0.51 -3.08
C GLY A 78 1.45 1.11 -3.27
N ASN A 79 0.69 0.68 -4.29
CA ASN A 79 -0.69 1.12 -4.46
C ASN A 79 -1.59 0.62 -3.32
N TYR A 80 -2.55 1.45 -2.92
CA TYR A 80 -3.68 1.02 -2.12
C TYR A 80 -4.78 0.49 -3.02
N ILE A 81 -5.34 -0.66 -2.67
CA ILE A 81 -6.49 -1.25 -3.34
C ILE A 81 -7.64 -1.38 -2.35
N GLU A 82 -8.75 -0.68 -2.60
CA GLU A 82 -9.99 -0.83 -1.84
C GLU A 82 -10.87 -1.90 -2.48
N HIS A 83 -11.26 -2.89 -1.69
CA HIS A 83 -12.22 -3.91 -2.09
C HIS A 83 -13.12 -4.29 -0.91
N ARG A 84 -14.44 -4.16 -1.11
CA ARG A 84 -15.47 -4.45 -0.08
C ARG A 84 -15.25 -3.70 1.24
N ASN A 85 -14.93 -2.41 1.16
CA ASN A 85 -14.65 -1.53 2.31
C ASN A 85 -13.37 -1.86 3.11
N TYR A 86 -12.49 -2.70 2.56
CA TYR A 86 -11.18 -2.96 3.13
C TYR A 86 -10.09 -2.41 2.20
N THR A 87 -9.09 -1.78 2.78
CA THR A 87 -7.95 -1.22 2.06
C THR A 87 -6.76 -2.17 2.18
N TYR A 88 -6.10 -2.46 1.06
CA TYR A 88 -4.94 -3.33 0.99
C TYR A 88 -3.76 -2.56 0.42
N LEU A 89 -2.58 -2.67 1.03
CA LEU A 89 -1.33 -2.15 0.49
C LEU A 89 -0.64 -3.22 -0.35
N VAL A 90 -0.37 -2.93 -1.63
CA VAL A 90 0.35 -3.84 -2.52
C VAL A 90 1.83 -3.92 -2.11
N MET A 91 2.26 -5.08 -1.63
CA MET A 91 3.64 -5.27 -1.15
C MET A 91 4.53 -6.01 -2.16
N ARG A 92 3.92 -6.79 -3.06
CA ARG A 92 4.63 -7.59 -4.07
C ARG A 92 3.84 -7.64 -5.37
N SER A 93 4.57 -7.74 -6.46
CA SER A 93 4.06 -8.07 -7.80
C SER A 93 4.77 -9.33 -8.29
N ASN A 94 4.17 -10.05 -9.23
CA ASN A 94 4.94 -10.96 -10.08
C ASN A 94 5.66 -10.17 -11.19
N ASP A 95 6.72 -10.75 -11.75
CA ASP A 95 7.49 -10.16 -12.86
C ASP A 95 6.85 -10.46 -14.23
N ASN A 96 5.52 -10.66 -14.29
CA ASN A 96 4.81 -11.05 -15.51
C ASN A 96 3.91 -9.91 -16.00
N ASP A 97 4.40 -9.18 -17.00
CA ASP A 97 3.68 -8.05 -17.61
C ASP A 97 2.38 -8.45 -18.30
N ILE A 98 2.26 -9.72 -18.74
CA ILE A 98 1.04 -10.23 -19.41
C ILE A 98 -0.04 -10.60 -18.38
N TYR A 99 0.35 -11.01 -17.18
CA TYR A 99 -0.57 -11.37 -16.09
C TYR A 99 -0.11 -10.74 -14.77
N PRO A 100 -0.28 -9.41 -14.62
CA PRO A 100 0.17 -8.74 -13.41
C PRO A 100 -0.67 -9.17 -12.20
N ASN A 101 -0.07 -9.98 -11.34
CA ASN A 101 -0.62 -10.41 -10.06
C ASN A 101 0.01 -9.59 -8.94
N LEU A 102 -0.84 -8.83 -8.25
CA LEU A 102 -0.45 -8.06 -7.10
C LEU A 102 -0.86 -8.79 -5.82
N TYR A 103 0.05 -8.81 -4.86
CA TYR A 103 -0.18 -9.35 -3.53
C TYR A 103 -0.28 -8.20 -2.55
N GLY A 104 -1.49 -7.94 -2.07
CA GLY A 104 -1.81 -6.88 -1.12
C GLY A 104 -1.99 -7.41 0.29
N LYS A 105 -1.46 -6.69 1.27
CA LYS A 105 -1.73 -6.94 2.69
C LYS A 105 -2.80 -5.98 3.20
N LEU A 106 -3.71 -6.48 4.02
CA LEU A 106 -4.76 -5.68 4.64
C LEU A 106 -4.15 -4.59 5.53
N CYS A 107 -4.56 -3.34 5.29
CA CYS A 107 -4.28 -2.25 6.22
C CYS A 107 -5.10 -2.48 7.49
N ASN A 108 -4.41 -2.62 8.62
CA ASN A 108 -5.00 -3.00 9.90
C ASN A 108 -5.06 -1.83 10.90
N GLU A 109 -4.46 -0.69 10.56
CA GLU A 109 -4.57 0.56 11.32
C GLU A 109 -4.41 1.79 10.43
N ASP A 110 -4.68 2.96 10.99
CA ASP A 110 -4.41 4.27 10.40
C ASP A 110 -3.24 4.98 11.12
N PHE A 111 -2.26 5.43 10.35
CA PHE A 111 -1.20 6.32 10.83
C PHE A 111 -1.68 7.77 10.81
N LYS A 112 -1.65 8.44 11.96
CA LYS A 112 -2.04 9.85 12.08
C LYS A 112 -0.85 10.75 11.74
N LEU A 113 -0.79 11.21 10.49
CA LEU A 113 0.27 12.10 10.05
C LEU A 113 -0.09 13.57 10.34
N PRO A 114 0.74 14.34 11.08
CA PRO A 114 0.49 15.76 11.29
C PRO A 114 0.76 16.54 10.00
N THR A 115 -0.24 17.20 9.42
CA THR A 115 -0.12 17.90 8.14
C THR A 115 0.09 19.40 8.31
N GLU A 116 -0.81 20.07 9.04
CA GLU A 116 -0.78 21.52 9.21
C GLU A 116 -0.81 21.95 10.68
N LYS A 117 -0.12 23.06 10.96
CA LYS A 117 -0.14 23.71 12.27
C LYS A 117 -0.99 24.97 12.19
N LYS A 118 -2.22 24.89 12.69
CA LYS A 118 -3.18 25.99 12.66
C LYS A 118 -3.11 26.81 13.94
N LYS A 119 -3.02 28.14 13.79
CA LYS A 119 -3.06 29.08 14.91
C LYS A 119 -4.52 29.48 15.17
N ILE A 120 -5.12 28.89 16.19
CA ILE A 120 -6.50 29.22 16.60
C ILE A 120 -6.51 30.29 17.69
N LYS A 121 -7.47 31.20 17.61
CA LYS A 121 -7.68 32.28 18.58
C LYS A 121 -8.66 31.78 19.64
N VAL A 122 -8.16 31.49 20.83
CA VAL A 122 -8.95 31.00 21.96
C VAL A 122 -9.29 32.19 22.87
N LYS A 123 -10.56 32.29 23.27
CA LYS A 123 -11.01 33.30 24.22
C LYS A 123 -10.61 32.85 25.62
N GLY A 124 -9.70 33.59 26.24
CA GLY A 124 -9.32 33.41 27.64
C GLY A 124 -10.45 33.83 28.58
N HIS A 125 -10.38 33.35 29.81
CA HIS A 125 -11.40 33.57 30.84
C HIS A 125 -11.66 35.07 31.12
N ASN A 126 -10.66 35.92 30.91
CA ASN A 126 -10.71 37.36 31.20
C ASN A 126 -11.11 38.22 29.98
N GLY A 127 -11.65 37.61 28.91
CA GLY A 127 -11.98 38.30 27.66
C GLY A 127 -10.78 38.63 26.76
N ALA A 128 -9.56 38.40 27.23
CA ALA A 128 -8.34 38.42 26.42
C ALA A 128 -8.30 37.22 25.47
N PHE A 129 -7.67 37.38 24.30
CA PHE A 129 -7.49 36.30 23.34
C PHE A 129 -6.08 35.74 23.44
N THR A 130 -5.97 34.43 23.57
CA THR A 130 -4.70 33.70 23.51
C THR A 130 -4.68 32.86 22.25
N TYR A 131 -3.54 32.77 21.58
CA TYR A 131 -3.41 31.91 20.42
C TYR A 131 -2.88 30.54 20.84
N LYS A 132 -3.58 29.48 20.46
CA LYS A 132 -3.13 28.09 20.61
C LYS A 132 -2.80 27.55 19.22
N TYR A 133 -1.78 26.70 19.16
CA TYR A 133 -1.48 25.94 17.95
C TYR A 133 -2.15 24.57 18.06
N GLU A 134 -2.94 24.21 17.05
CA GLU A 134 -3.50 22.88 16.89
C GLU A 134 -2.94 22.24 15.63
N TYR A 135 -2.66 20.94 15.70
CA TYR A 135 -2.24 20.16 14.56
C TYR A 135 -3.46 19.53 13.91
N GLU A 136 -3.60 19.69 12.61
CA GLU A 136 -4.50 18.88 11.80
C GLU A 136 -3.77 17.58 11.43
N TYR A 137 -4.50 16.45 11.47
CA TYR A 137 -3.96 15.13 11.20
C TYR A 137 -4.65 14.51 10.00
N GLU A 138 -3.88 13.87 9.13
CA GLU A 138 -4.37 13.02 8.05
C GLU A 138 -4.24 11.55 8.47
N SER A 139 -5.33 10.78 8.36
CA SER A 139 -5.32 9.34 8.60
C SER A 139 -4.85 8.62 7.34
N ILE A 140 -3.72 7.92 7.42
CA ILE A 140 -3.15 7.14 6.32
C ILE A 140 -3.31 5.65 6.63
N PRO A 141 -3.95 4.86 5.78
CA PRO A 141 -4.11 3.43 6.03
C PRO A 141 -2.75 2.71 5.97
N ILE A 142 -2.40 1.96 7.01
CA ILE A 142 -1.10 1.30 7.16
C ILE A 142 -1.22 -0.18 7.45
N VAL A 143 -0.15 -0.92 7.13
CA VAL A 143 0.03 -2.31 7.54
C VAL A 143 1.03 -2.33 8.69
N VAL A 144 0.60 -2.76 9.86
CA VAL A 144 1.45 -2.97 11.04
C VAL A 144 1.76 -4.44 11.18
N ASP A 145 3.06 -4.76 11.19
CA ASP A 145 3.59 -6.09 11.47
C ASP A 145 4.35 -6.08 12.79
N VAL A 146 3.82 -6.79 13.78
CA VAL A 146 4.44 -6.90 15.11
C VAL A 146 5.44 -8.05 15.06
N LYS A 147 6.73 -7.72 14.84
CA LYS A 147 7.79 -8.73 14.86
C LYS A 147 8.06 -9.18 16.30
N GLY A 148 7.46 -10.31 16.68
CA GLY A 148 7.87 -11.04 17.88
C GLY A 148 9.21 -11.73 17.67
N TYR A 149 10.30 -11.12 18.12
CA TYR A 149 11.50 -11.90 18.41
C TYR A 149 11.25 -12.62 19.73
N SER A 150 10.86 -13.89 19.66
CA SER A 150 10.77 -14.75 20.84
C SER A 150 12.19 -14.99 21.36
N ILE A 151 12.56 -14.30 22.44
CA ILE A 151 13.77 -14.60 23.21
C ILE A 151 13.31 -15.31 24.49
N SER A 152 12.65 -16.46 24.38
CA SER A 152 12.54 -17.45 25.47
C SER A 152 11.71 -18.66 25.04
N ASP A 153 12.38 -19.81 24.95
CA ASP A 153 11.83 -21.11 24.58
C ASP A 153 10.83 -21.73 25.59
N ASN A 154 10.13 -20.97 26.44
CA ASN A 154 9.23 -21.58 27.46
C ASN A 154 8.03 -20.73 27.94
N ALA A 155 7.58 -19.70 27.21
CA ALA A 155 6.35 -18.96 27.55
C ALA A 155 5.20 -19.30 26.58
N ILE A 156 4.06 -19.74 27.12
CA ILE A 156 2.84 -20.12 26.38
C ILE A 156 2.13 -18.90 25.74
N LEU A 157 2.60 -17.69 25.99
CA LEU A 157 2.20 -16.45 25.34
C LEU A 157 3.45 -15.62 25.02
N PRO A 158 3.84 -15.43 23.75
CA PRO A 158 4.97 -14.56 23.42
C PRO A 158 4.55 -13.10 23.63
N LEU A 159 5.02 -12.49 24.72
CA LEU A 159 4.93 -11.04 24.94
C LEU A 159 5.94 -10.34 24.01
N THR A 160 5.43 -9.70 22.96
CA THR A 160 6.22 -8.91 22.02
C THR A 160 6.47 -7.52 22.61
N GLU A 161 7.51 -7.33 23.41
CA GLU A 161 7.69 -6.03 24.06
C GLU A 161 8.33 -5.00 23.11
N GLY A 162 7.45 -4.32 22.36
CA GLY A 162 7.65 -2.93 21.97
C GLY A 162 8.38 -2.67 20.66
N ARG A 163 8.35 -3.57 19.67
CA ARG A 163 8.83 -3.24 18.30
C ARG A 163 7.78 -3.54 17.25
N VAL A 164 7.56 -2.59 16.36
CA VAL A 164 6.62 -2.70 15.24
C VAL A 164 7.28 -2.27 13.94
N ILE A 165 6.89 -2.92 12.84
CA ILE A 165 7.20 -2.45 11.49
C ILE A 165 5.91 -1.97 10.86
N ILE A 166 5.93 -0.74 10.37
CA ILE A 166 4.80 -0.09 9.72
C ILE A 166 5.13 0.04 8.24
N TYR A 167 4.24 -0.44 7.39
CA TYR A 167 4.32 -0.24 5.95
C TYR A 167 3.23 0.73 5.51
N MET A 168 3.61 1.72 4.72
CA MET A 168 2.69 2.70 4.16
C MET A 168 3.13 3.09 2.75
N ARG A 169 2.18 3.45 1.88
CA ARG A 169 2.46 3.95 0.55
C ARG A 169 3.43 5.14 0.62
N TYR A 170 4.37 5.18 -0.31
CA TYR A 170 5.28 6.31 -0.45
C TYR A 170 4.55 7.51 -1.05
N GLU A 171 4.67 8.65 -0.38
CA GLU A 171 4.43 9.97 -0.96
C GLU A 171 5.52 10.91 -0.43
N SER A 172 6.11 11.73 -1.30
CA SER A 172 7.25 12.58 -0.93
C SER A 172 6.93 13.53 0.23
N ARG A 173 5.67 13.98 0.34
CA ARG A 173 5.20 14.83 1.45
C ARG A 173 5.32 14.16 2.82
N TYR A 174 5.19 12.84 2.90
CA TYR A 174 5.26 12.11 4.16
C TYR A 174 6.62 12.21 4.82
N LEU A 175 7.71 12.25 4.04
CA LEU A 175 9.07 12.37 4.57
C LEU A 175 9.36 13.71 5.25
N ASN A 176 8.55 14.74 5.02
CA ASN A 176 8.68 16.01 5.73
C ASN A 176 8.17 15.94 7.18
N HIS A 177 7.32 14.96 7.47
CA HIS A 177 6.63 14.83 8.76
C HIS A 177 7.06 13.56 9.50
N VAL A 178 7.42 12.49 8.77
CA VAL A 178 7.93 11.23 9.31
C VAL A 178 9.46 11.28 9.33
N THR A 179 10.03 11.55 10.50
CA THR A 179 11.49 11.62 10.70
C THR A 179 11.95 10.68 11.80
N LEU A 180 13.26 10.38 11.86
CA LEU A 180 13.83 9.60 12.95
C LEU A 180 13.55 10.28 14.29
N ASN A 181 13.27 9.48 15.31
CA ASN A 181 12.86 9.92 16.64
C ASN A 181 11.47 10.58 16.72
N TYR A 182 10.71 10.63 15.62
CA TYR A 182 9.32 11.06 15.67
C TYR A 182 8.50 10.11 16.55
N GLU A 183 7.76 10.69 17.50
CA GLU A 183 6.88 9.98 18.40
C GLU A 183 5.43 10.08 17.92
N PHE A 184 4.73 8.95 17.95
CA PHE A 184 3.35 8.83 17.49
C PHE A 184 2.61 7.80 18.34
N GLU A 185 1.28 7.91 18.35
CA GLU A 185 0.42 6.95 19.03
C GLU A 185 -0.04 5.88 18.05
N LEU A 186 0.02 4.62 18.48
CA LEU A 186 -0.49 3.46 17.75
C LEU A 186 -1.02 2.44 18.77
N PHE A 187 -2.25 1.93 18.58
CA PHE A 187 -2.89 1.02 19.54
C PHE A 187 -2.90 1.51 21.00
N ASN A 188 -3.05 2.83 21.21
CA ASN A 188 -3.00 3.52 22.51
C ASN A 188 -1.63 3.51 23.21
N ASP A 189 -0.58 3.03 22.56
CA ASP A 189 0.80 3.10 23.04
C ASP A 189 1.58 4.17 22.24
N THR A 190 2.54 4.82 22.89
CA THR A 190 3.46 5.73 22.21
C THR A 190 4.62 4.95 21.62
N TYR A 191 4.88 5.13 20.33
CA TYR A 191 6.00 4.56 19.60
C TYR A 191 6.89 5.67 19.06
N LYS A 192 8.17 5.34 18.90
CA LYS A 192 9.20 6.21 18.38
C LYS A 192 9.84 5.58 17.15
N ILE A 193 9.93 6.33 16.06
CA ILE A 193 10.56 5.85 14.82
C ILE A 193 12.07 5.73 15.03
N THR A 194 12.60 4.54 14.76
CA THR A 194 14.02 4.20 14.89
C THR A 194 14.73 4.02 13.55
N ASP A 195 13.99 3.66 12.50
CA ASP A 195 14.54 3.47 11.16
C ASP A 195 13.48 3.73 10.09
N ILE A 196 13.91 4.23 8.93
CA ILE A 196 13.07 4.51 7.77
C ILE A 196 13.73 3.89 6.54
N GLN A 197 13.11 2.87 5.97
CA GLN A 197 13.62 2.13 4.83
C GLN A 197 12.84 2.49 3.56
N LEU A 198 13.58 2.85 2.52
CA LEU A 198 13.05 3.25 1.21
C LEU A 198 13.41 2.26 0.10
N ASP A 199 13.93 1.08 0.43
CA ASP A 199 14.41 0.07 -0.54
C ASP A 199 13.33 -0.43 -1.52
N LYS A 200 12.06 -0.20 -1.18
CA LYS A 200 10.89 -0.59 -1.96
C LYS A 200 10.24 0.59 -2.69
N VAL A 201 10.93 1.73 -2.74
CA VAL A 201 10.56 2.92 -3.51
C VAL A 201 11.45 2.99 -4.74
N VAL A 202 10.85 3.02 -5.92
CA VAL A 202 11.52 3.18 -7.21
C VAL A 202 10.90 4.39 -7.91
N GLY A 203 11.67 5.48 -8.05
CA GLY A 203 11.13 6.76 -8.48
C GLY A 203 10.13 7.30 -7.45
N ASP A 204 8.91 7.61 -7.89
CA ASP A 204 7.83 8.12 -7.04
C ASP A 204 6.81 7.03 -6.66
N GLU A 205 7.16 5.76 -6.84
CA GLU A 205 6.26 4.61 -6.65
C GLU A 205 6.83 3.60 -5.66
N GLY A 206 5.98 3.06 -4.79
CA GLY A 206 6.36 2.06 -3.81
C GLY A 206 5.78 2.30 -2.42
N TYR A 207 6.36 1.64 -1.44
CA TYR A 207 6.00 1.80 -0.03
C TYR A 207 7.25 2.00 0.82
N ILE A 208 7.09 2.70 1.94
CA ILE A 208 8.11 2.87 2.95
C ILE A 208 7.89 1.88 4.08
N ALA A 209 8.97 1.43 4.70
CA ALA A 209 8.91 0.62 5.91
C ALA A 209 9.52 1.42 7.07
N LEU A 210 8.74 1.64 8.12
CA LEU A 210 9.15 2.35 9.33
C LEU A 210 9.34 1.32 10.44
N SER A 211 10.53 1.27 11.02
CA SER A 211 10.75 0.48 12.24
C SER A 211 10.56 1.40 13.44
N ALA A 212 9.60 1.08 14.31
CA ALA A 212 9.33 1.85 15.51
C ALA A 212 9.44 1.00 16.77
N GLN A 213 9.82 1.65 17.88
CA GLN A 213 9.93 1.03 19.19
C GLN A 213 9.04 1.75 20.19
N LYS A 214 8.42 1.02 21.12
CA LYS A 214 7.59 1.59 22.18
C LYS A 214 8.45 2.55 22.99
N ALA A 215 7.99 3.78 23.13
CA ALA A 215 8.63 4.75 24.01
C ALA A 215 8.37 4.28 25.45
N VAL A 216 9.44 4.11 26.22
CA VAL A 216 9.32 3.81 27.66
C VAL A 216 8.82 5.10 28.33
N GLU A 217 7.69 5.04 29.03
CA GLU A 217 7.33 6.09 29.99
C GLU A 217 8.45 6.14 31.02
N ASN A 218 9.31 7.17 30.96
CA ASN A 218 10.13 7.51 32.10
C ASN A 218 9.17 8.05 33.15
N GLU A 219 8.69 7.18 34.05
CA GLU A 219 8.23 7.59 35.36
C GLU A 219 9.40 8.34 36.02
N TYR A 220 9.39 9.68 35.90
CA TYR A 220 10.16 10.51 36.81
C TYR A 220 9.52 10.38 38.20
N GLU A 221 9.92 9.35 38.93
CA GLU A 221 9.95 9.44 40.39
C GLU A 221 11.02 10.48 40.75
N HIS A 222 10.58 11.68 41.15
CA HIS A 222 11.02 12.40 42.35
C HIS A 222 10.39 13.80 42.47
#